data_AF-A0A7V9JZN5-F1
#
_entry.id   AF-A0A7V9JZN5-F1
#
_cell.length_a   1.000
_cell.length_b   1.000
_cell.length_c   1.000
_cell.angle_alpha   90.00
_cell.angle_beta   90.00
_cell.angle_gamma   90.00
#
_symmetry.space_group_name_H-M   'P 1'
#
loop_
_entity.id
_entity.type
_entity.pdbx_description
1 polymer ?
#
loop_
_entity_poly.entity_id
_entity_poly.type
_entity_poly.pdbx_seq_one_letter_code
_entity_poly.pdbx_strand_id
1 'polypeptide(L)'
;MSAPSAGETISREGLPVREATLRLQRPIDPAYTTVDPGDLERRIEAAKATLGDRLFILGHHYQRDEVMRWADARGDSYRLSVLAQEHPEADYIVFCGVHFMAESADILTGDHQQVIL
;
A
#
# COMPACT_ATOMS: atom_id res chain seq x y z
N MET A 1 -65.18 22.48 25.72
CA MET A 1 -64.93 21.97 24.35
C MET A 1 -63.63 21.19 24.41
N SER A 2 -63.76 19.88 24.32
CA SER A 2 -62.71 18.88 24.55
C SER A 2 -61.77 18.78 23.35
N ALA A 3 -60.48 18.60 23.61
CA ALA A 3 -59.52 18.19 22.60
C ALA A 3 -59.79 16.73 22.18
N PRO A 4 -59.64 16.36 20.90
CA PRO A 4 -59.48 14.97 20.53
C PRO A 4 -57.99 14.57 20.46
N SER A 5 -57.78 13.31 20.80
CA SER A 5 -56.53 12.56 20.93
C SER A 5 -56.05 11.93 19.63
N ALA A 6 -54.75 11.65 19.60
CA ALA A 6 -54.07 10.47 19.06
C ALA A 6 -54.39 9.96 17.63
N GLY A 7 -53.32 9.92 16.83
CA GLY A 7 -53.04 8.78 15.95
C GLY A 7 -53.28 8.99 14.48
N GLU A 8 -52.21 9.25 13.71
CA GLU A 8 -51.84 8.32 12.64
C GLU A 8 -50.35 8.47 12.28
N THR A 9 -49.64 7.37 12.48
CA THR A 9 -48.22 7.18 12.21
C THR A 9 -48.02 7.03 10.70
N ILE A 10 -47.35 7.98 10.05
CA ILE A 10 -46.66 7.72 8.80
C ILE A 10 -45.35 8.49 8.81
N SER A 11 -44.24 7.82 9.14
CA SER A 11 -42.90 8.25 8.75
C SER A 11 -41.93 7.08 8.82
N ARG A 12 -41.84 6.42 7.66
CA ARG A 12 -40.69 5.70 7.08
C ARG A 12 -39.74 5.04 8.08
N GLU A 13 -39.87 3.72 8.19
CA GLU A 13 -38.79 2.86 8.65
C GLU A 13 -37.47 3.29 7.99
N GLY A 14 -36.49 3.63 8.82
CA GLY A 14 -35.12 3.87 8.38
C GLY A 14 -34.55 2.56 7.88
N LEU A 15 -34.53 2.38 6.54
CA LEU A 15 -33.68 1.36 5.93
C LEU A 15 -32.26 1.56 6.44
N PRO A 16 -31.54 0.48 6.80
CA PRO A 16 -30.18 0.59 7.25
C PRO A 16 -29.36 1.25 6.14
N VAL A 17 -28.78 2.41 6.44
CA VAL A 17 -27.80 3.04 5.57
C VAL A 17 -26.63 2.08 5.51
N ARG A 18 -26.59 1.22 4.49
CA ARG A 18 -25.36 0.58 4.06
C ARG A 18 -24.49 1.72 3.55
N GLU A 19 -23.71 2.34 4.43
CA GLU A 19 -22.55 3.13 4.02
C GLU A 19 -21.59 2.17 3.31
N ALA A 20 -21.83 1.97 2.02
CA ALA A 20 -20.80 1.50 1.11
C ALA A 20 -19.82 2.67 0.97
N THR A 21 -18.98 2.86 1.99
CA THR A 21 -17.79 3.69 1.85
C THR A 21 -16.98 3.08 0.71
N LEU A 22 -16.89 3.79 -0.41
CA LEU A 22 -16.05 3.39 -1.52
C LEU A 22 -14.59 3.38 -1.04
N ARG A 23 -14.10 2.22 -0.59
CA ARG A 23 -12.68 2.03 -0.31
C ARG A 23 -11.98 1.68 -1.61
N LEU A 24 -11.25 2.65 -2.15
CA LEU A 24 -10.44 2.47 -3.37
C LEU A 24 -9.28 1.48 -3.16
N GLN A 25 -8.82 1.31 -1.91
CA GLN A 25 -7.78 0.36 -1.54
C GLN A 25 -8.34 -0.73 -0.63
N ARG A 26 -7.96 -1.98 -0.92
CA ARG A 26 -8.26 -3.11 -0.05
C ARG A 26 -7.60 -2.88 1.32
N PRO A 27 -8.32 -3.11 2.43
CA PRO A 27 -7.70 -3.08 3.75
C PRO A 27 -6.50 -4.03 3.82
N ILE A 28 -5.45 -3.60 4.51
CA ILE A 28 -4.31 -4.45 4.81
C ILE A 28 -4.79 -5.61 5.68
N ASP A 29 -4.32 -6.82 5.38
CA ASP A 29 -4.66 -8.01 6.15
C ASP A 29 -4.29 -7.80 7.64
N PRO A 30 -5.20 -8.09 8.60
CA PRO A 30 -4.92 -7.98 10.02
C PRO A 30 -3.63 -8.67 10.49
N ALA A 31 -3.19 -9.71 9.78
CA ALA A 31 -1.94 -10.41 10.05
C ALA A 31 -0.67 -9.54 9.91
N TYR A 32 -0.79 -8.33 9.34
CA TYR A 32 0.28 -7.32 9.27
C TYR A 32 0.06 -6.11 10.17
N THR A 33 -1.17 -5.86 10.66
CA THR A 33 -1.47 -4.72 11.52
C THR A 33 -1.51 -5.06 13.01
N THR A 34 -1.61 -6.35 13.35
CA THR A 34 -1.74 -6.83 14.75
C THR A 34 -0.55 -7.64 15.24
N VAL A 35 0.40 -7.93 14.36
CA VAL A 35 1.59 -8.72 14.65
C VAL A 35 2.67 -7.86 15.31
N ASP A 36 3.50 -8.48 16.14
CA ASP A 36 4.64 -7.83 16.77
C ASP A 36 5.60 -7.24 15.70
N PRO A 37 6.12 -6.01 15.90
CA PRO A 37 7.07 -5.41 14.96
C PRO A 37 8.29 -6.30 14.68
N GLY A 38 8.83 -6.99 15.67
CA GLY A 38 9.98 -7.88 15.49
C GLY A 38 9.66 -9.09 14.60
N ASP A 39 8.41 -9.58 14.63
CA ASP A 39 7.94 -10.60 13.70
C ASP A 39 7.85 -10.07 12.26
N LEU A 40 7.44 -8.81 12.06
CA LEU A 40 7.46 -8.19 10.73
C LEU A 40 8.88 -8.06 10.19
N GLU A 41 9.83 -7.61 11.02
CA GLU A 41 11.23 -7.52 10.62
C GLU A 41 11.79 -8.88 10.18
N ARG A 42 11.53 -9.95 10.94
CA ARG A 42 11.91 -11.32 10.58
C ARG A 42 11.31 -11.78 9.26
N ARG A 43 10.04 -11.42 8.99
CA ARG A 43 9.37 -11.76 7.72
C ARG A 43 9.99 -11.03 6.55
N ILE A 44 10.33 -9.75 6.71
CA ILE A 44 11.01 -8.96 5.67
C ILE A 44 12.39 -9.57 5.39
N GLU A 45 13.17 -9.89 6.41
CA GLU A 45 14.48 -10.54 6.25
C GLU A 45 14.37 -11.88 5.51
N ALA A 46 13.43 -12.74 5.92
CA ALA A 46 13.19 -14.02 5.26
C ALA A 46 12.78 -13.85 3.79
N ALA A 47 11.94 -12.85 3.48
CA ALA A 47 11.53 -12.54 2.11
C ALA A 47 12.72 -12.03 1.28
N LYS A 48 13.51 -11.09 1.80
CA LYS A 48 14.73 -10.59 1.12
C LYS A 48 15.70 -11.74 0.84
N ALA A 49 15.94 -12.62 1.81
CA ALA A 49 16.81 -13.78 1.64
C ALA A 49 16.28 -14.79 0.61
N THR A 50 14.96 -14.99 0.56
CA THR A 50 14.32 -15.91 -0.40
C THR A 50 14.38 -15.38 -1.84
N LEU A 51 14.22 -14.06 -2.01
CA LEU A 51 14.20 -13.43 -3.32
C LEU A 51 15.61 -13.14 -3.85
N GLY A 52 16.56 -12.84 -2.96
CA GLY A 52 17.95 -12.55 -3.33
C GLY A 52 18.04 -11.39 -4.31
N ASP A 53 18.88 -11.54 -5.33
CA ASP A 53 19.13 -10.53 -6.37
C ASP A 53 17.90 -10.22 -7.23
N ARG A 54 16.84 -11.03 -7.12
CA ARG A 54 15.57 -10.80 -7.85
C ARG A 54 14.70 -9.72 -7.21
N LEU A 55 15.10 -9.18 -6.06
CA LEU A 55 14.38 -8.13 -5.34
C LEU A 55 15.22 -6.86 -5.26
N PHE A 56 14.60 -5.73 -5.58
CA PHE A 56 15.19 -4.41 -5.39
C PHE A 56 14.21 -3.45 -4.71
N ILE A 57 14.59 -2.89 -3.56
CA ILE A 57 13.72 -2.03 -2.74
C ILE A 57 14.17 -0.57 -2.87
N LEU A 58 13.27 0.29 -3.35
CA LEU A 58 13.52 1.72 -3.60
C LEU A 58 12.83 2.58 -2.53
N GLY A 59 13.59 3.41 -1.82
CA GLY A 59 13.08 4.28 -0.75
C GLY A 59 13.06 5.76 -1.14
N HIS A 60 11.88 6.37 -1.24
CA HIS A 60 11.78 7.81 -1.41
C HIS A 60 12.18 8.56 -0.13
N HIS A 61 12.81 9.73 -0.25
CA HIS A 61 13.32 10.53 0.89
C HIS A 61 12.30 10.84 2.00
N TYR A 62 11.01 10.75 1.72
CA TYR A 62 9.93 11.03 2.69
C TYR A 62 9.43 9.80 3.43
N GLN A 63 10.04 8.63 3.22
CA GLN A 63 9.71 7.44 3.98
C GLN A 63 10.23 7.50 5.41
N ARG A 64 9.54 6.80 6.31
CA ARG A 64 9.95 6.65 7.71
C ARG A 64 11.22 5.79 7.81
N ASP A 65 12.01 6.03 8.84
CA ASP A 65 13.27 5.29 9.08
C ASP A 65 13.07 3.76 9.13
N GLU A 66 11.94 3.32 9.70
CA GLU A 66 11.54 1.91 9.79
C GLU A 66 11.31 1.23 8.43
N VAL A 67 10.95 2.01 7.40
CA VAL A 67 10.86 1.55 6.01
C VAL A 67 12.22 1.68 5.34
N MET A 68 12.87 2.83 5.56
CA MET A 68 14.11 3.21 4.90
C MET A 68 15.30 2.31 5.25
N ARG A 69 15.28 1.63 6.40
CA ARG A 69 16.27 0.59 6.74
C ARG A 69 16.28 -0.62 5.80
N TRP A 70 15.18 -0.86 5.08
CA TRP A 70 15.03 -1.99 4.17
C TRP A 70 15.34 -1.64 2.72
N ALA A 71 15.40 -0.34 2.39
CA ALA A 71 15.67 0.15 1.05
C ALA A 71 17.12 -0.13 0.63
N ASP A 72 17.28 -0.66 -0.58
CA ASP A 72 18.58 -0.91 -1.20
C ASP A 72 19.13 0.37 -1.86
N ALA A 73 18.24 1.25 -2.30
CA ALA A 73 18.59 2.59 -2.78
C ALA A 73 17.64 3.67 -2.27
N ARG A 74 18.14 4.92 -2.20
CA ARG A 74 17.41 6.09 -1.72
C ARG A 74 17.54 7.23 -2.71
N GLY A 75 16.46 7.97 -2.93
CA GLY A 75 16.47 9.05 -3.90
C GLY A 75 15.17 9.84 -4.01
N ASP A 76 15.19 10.80 -4.92
CA ASP A 76 13.97 11.40 -5.48
C ASP A 76 13.35 10.50 -6.55
N SER A 77 12.17 10.89 -7.04
CA SER A 77 11.41 10.10 -8.02
C SER A 77 12.18 9.77 -9.30
N TYR A 78 12.92 10.75 -9.84
CA TYR A 78 13.62 10.57 -11.11
C TYR A 78 14.79 9.60 -10.94
N ARG A 79 15.62 9.83 -9.92
CA ARG A 79 16.77 8.97 -9.65
C ARG A 79 16.32 7.53 -9.34
N LEU A 80 15.26 7.34 -8.57
CA LEU A 80 14.74 6.01 -8.27
C LEU A 80 14.21 5.29 -9.52
N SER A 81 13.55 6.00 -10.44
CA SER A 81 13.07 5.39 -11.69
C SER A 81 14.23 4.98 -12.62
N VAL A 82 15.30 5.78 -12.68
CA VAL A 82 16.52 5.40 -13.41
C VAL A 82 17.22 4.20 -12.76
N LEU A 83 17.32 4.17 -11.43
CA LEU A 83 17.89 3.03 -10.71
C LEU A 83 17.07 1.76 -10.96
N ALA A 84 15.75 1.82 -10.96
CA ALA A 84 14.89 0.69 -11.30
C ALA A 84 15.29 0.04 -12.65
N GLN A 85 15.54 0.87 -13.67
CA GLN A 85 15.99 0.43 -15.00
C GLN A 85 17.44 -0.09 -15.02
N GLU A 86 18.34 0.49 -14.21
CA GLU A 86 19.75 0.09 -14.11
C GLU A 86 19.97 -1.28 -13.44
N HIS A 87 18.91 -1.91 -12.91
CA HIS A 87 18.92 -3.19 -12.20
C HIS A 87 18.08 -4.27 -12.92
N PRO A 88 18.48 -4.73 -14.11
CA PRO A 88 17.69 -5.68 -14.92
C PRO A 88 17.58 -7.10 -14.32
N GLU A 89 18.43 -7.45 -13.35
CA GLU A 89 18.41 -8.71 -12.60
C GLU A 89 17.22 -8.83 -11.64
N ALA A 90 16.61 -7.70 -11.26
CA ALA A 90 15.50 -7.68 -10.32
C ALA A 90 14.18 -7.99 -11.02
N ASP A 91 13.58 -9.14 -10.69
CA ASP A 91 12.20 -9.49 -11.10
C ASP A 91 11.16 -8.62 -10.37
N TYR A 92 11.48 -8.16 -9.16
CA TYR A 92 10.56 -7.44 -8.29
C TYR A 92 11.18 -6.14 -7.79
N ILE A 93 10.49 -5.03 -8.05
CA ILE A 93 10.89 -3.70 -7.59
C ILE A 93 9.84 -3.21 -6.60
N VAL A 94 10.20 -3.19 -5.31
CA VAL A 94 9.31 -2.65 -4.26
C VAL A 94 9.59 -1.16 -4.12
N PHE A 95 8.66 -0.34 -4.59
CA PHE A 95 8.77 1.11 -4.58
C PHE A 95 8.13 1.68 -3.32
N CYS A 96 8.93 1.97 -2.30
CA CYS A 96 8.44 2.65 -1.09
C CYS A 96 8.23 4.15 -1.36
N GLY A 97 7.11 4.50 -1.97
CA GLY A 97 6.76 5.86 -2.38
C GLY A 97 5.26 6.06 -2.54
N VAL A 98 4.84 6.60 -3.68
CA VAL A 98 3.42 6.80 -4.05
C VAL A 98 3.20 6.35 -5.49
N HIS A 99 1.94 6.12 -5.86
CA HIS A 99 1.52 5.52 -7.15
C HIS A 99 2.23 6.08 -8.38
N PHE A 100 2.15 7.40 -8.62
CA PHE A 100 2.74 7.98 -9.84
C PHE A 100 4.27 7.77 -9.94
N MET A 101 4.97 7.64 -8.80
CA MET A 101 6.40 7.38 -8.80
C MET A 101 6.70 5.93 -9.18
N ALA A 102 5.91 4.99 -8.65
CA ALA A 102 5.98 3.58 -9.02
C ALA A 102 5.63 3.39 -10.51
N GLU A 103 4.59 4.05 -11.01
CA GLU A 103 4.23 4.05 -12.44
C GLU A 103 5.37 4.60 -13.32
N SER A 104 6.08 5.63 -12.86
CA SER A 104 7.23 6.19 -13.59
C SER A 104 8.39 5.19 -13.67
N ALA A 105 8.63 4.41 -12.62
CA ALA A 105 9.62 3.33 -12.63
C ALA A 105 9.17 2.19 -13.57
N ASP A 106 7.90 1.79 -13.49
CA ASP A 106 7.31 0.72 -14.31
C ASP A 106 7.43 0.99 -15.81
N ILE A 107 7.23 2.24 -16.23
CA ILE A 107 7.41 2.69 -17.62
C ILE A 107 8.85 2.48 -18.11
N LEU A 108 9.85 2.59 -17.23
CA LEU A 108 11.26 2.52 -17.61
C LEU A 108 11.86 1.11 -17.49
N THR A 109 11.25 0.24 -16.68
CA THR A 109 11.72 -1.11 -16.40
C THR A 109 11.36 -2.10 -17.52
N GLY A 110 12.01 -3.27 -17.52
CA GLY A 110 11.71 -4.31 -18.50
C GLY A 110 10.39 -5.03 -18.24
N ASP A 111 9.79 -5.62 -19.28
CA ASP A 111 8.50 -6.33 -19.22
C ASP A 111 8.44 -7.45 -18.16
N HIS A 112 9.59 -8.02 -17.76
CA HIS A 112 9.67 -9.06 -16.74
C HIS A 112 9.69 -8.51 -15.31
N GLN A 113 10.01 -7.23 -15.13
CA GLN A 113 10.13 -6.59 -13.83
C GLN A 113 8.75 -6.14 -13.36
N GLN A 114 8.42 -6.50 -12.13
CA GLN A 114 7.16 -6.13 -11.50
C GLN A 114 7.40 -5.00 -10.51
N VAL A 115 6.89 -3.81 -10.81
CA VAL A 115 6.91 -2.69 -9.85
C VAL A 115 5.72 -2.79 -8.91
N ILE A 116 6.00 -2.85 -7.61
CA ILE A 116 5.03 -3.05 -6.52
C ILE A 116 5.10 -1.84 -5.59
N LEU A 117 3.95 -1.24 -5.28
CA LEU A 117 3.79 -0.16 -4.30
C LEU A 117 3.28 -0.69 -2.96
#